data_AF-A0A1Q9S319-F1
#
_entry.id   AF-A0A1Q9S319-F1
#
_cell.length_a   1.000
_cell.length_b   1.000
_cell.length_c   1.000
_cell.angle_alpha   90.00
_cell.angle_beta   90.00
_cell.angle_gamma   90.00
#
_symmetry.space_group_name_H-M   'P 1'
#
loop_
_entity.id
_entity.type
_entity.pdbx_description
1 polymer ?
#
loop_
_entity_poly.entity_id
_entity_poly.type
_entity_poly.pdbx_seq_one_letter_code
_entity_poly.pdbx_strand_id
1 'polypeptide(L)'
;MDNGQYGTIRVHQEREYPGRVSGTRLANPDFGALARAYGGHAETVRTDAEAGPAVERSLKAVAEGTFALVHVVVDPAVLLP
;
A
#
# COMPACT_ATOMS: atom_id res chain seq x y z
N MET A 1 -1.87 2.75 0.95
CA MET A 1 -0.56 2.89 0.30
C MET A 1 0.46 2.11 1.10
N ASP A 2 1.35 1.43 0.40
CA ASP A 2 2.33 0.52 0.99
C ASP A 2 3.71 0.85 0.43
N ASN A 3 4.57 1.38 1.31
CA ASN A 3 5.99 1.63 1.05
C ASN A 3 6.89 0.63 1.80
N GLY A 4 6.33 -0.41 2.41
CA GLY A 4 7.08 -1.44 3.13
C GLY A 4 7.78 -0.95 4.40
N GLN A 5 7.40 0.20 4.98
CA GLN A 5 8.08 0.75 6.16
C GLN A 5 7.20 1.66 7.02
N TYR A 6 7.61 1.86 8.27
CA TYR A 6 7.12 2.97 9.08
C TYR A 6 7.74 4.30 8.59
N GLY A 7 7.21 4.84 7.49
CA GLY A 7 7.79 5.95 6.72
C GLY A 7 8.23 7.17 7.55
N THR A 8 7.33 7.77 8.33
CA THR A 8 7.66 8.95 9.15
C THR A 8 8.74 8.64 10.19
N ILE A 9 8.70 7.47 10.84
CA ILE A 9 9.74 7.06 11.78
C ILE A 9 11.07 6.89 11.04
N ARG A 10 11.05 6.31 9.83
CA ARG A 10 12.25 6.15 9.02
C ARG A 10 12.87 7.50 8.64
N VAL A 11 12.06 8.49 8.26
CA VAL A 11 12.55 9.85 7.96
C VAL A 11 13.28 10.45 9.15
N HIS A 12 12.70 10.34 10.36
CA HIS A 12 13.34 10.84 11.57
C HIS A 12 14.61 10.07 11.92
N GLN A 13 14.62 8.74 11.75
CA GLN A 13 15.82 7.92 11.97
C GLN A 13 16.96 8.30 11.04
N GLU A 14 16.70 8.45 9.74
CA GLU A 14 17.75 8.79 8.78
C GLU A 14 18.32 10.19 9.03
N ARG A 15 17.47 11.14 9.45
CA ARG A 15 17.89 12.51 9.77
C ARG A 15 18.79 12.58 11.01
N GLU A 16 18.40 11.91 12.10
CA GLU A 16 19.13 11.97 13.39
C GLU A 16 20.27 10.94 13.46
N TYR A 17 20.15 9.81 12.77
CA TYR A 17 21.07 8.67 12.79
C TYR A 17 21.28 8.08 11.38
N PRO A 18 22.02 8.76 10.50
CA PRO A 18 22.21 8.35 9.11
C PRO A 18 22.72 6.90 8.98
N GLY A 19 22.14 6.14 8.05
CA GLY A 19 22.50 4.74 7.78
C GLY A 19 22.02 3.72 8.81
N ARG A 20 21.42 4.15 9.93
CA ARG A 20 20.99 3.24 11.00
C ARG A 20 19.51 2.88 10.89
N VAL A 21 19.22 1.73 10.27
CA VAL A 21 17.87 1.17 10.20
C VAL A 21 17.52 0.44 11.51
N SER A 22 16.46 0.86 12.21
CA SER A 22 16.05 0.20 13.46
C SER A 22 14.54 0.01 13.52
N GLY A 23 14.07 -1.22 13.30
CA GLY A 23 12.65 -1.58 13.51
C GLY A 23 11.65 -0.88 12.59
N THR A 24 12.10 -0.31 11.47
CA THR A 24 11.24 0.47 10.56
C THR A 24 10.83 -0.26 9.29
N ARG A 25 11.41 -1.42 8.98
CA ARG A 25 11.01 -2.26 7.84
C ARG A 25 9.80 -3.11 8.18
N LEU A 26 8.85 -3.19 7.26
CA LEU A 26 7.65 -4.01 7.38
C LEU A 26 7.74 -5.22 6.44
N ALA A 27 7.40 -6.39 6.97
CA ALA A 27 7.12 -7.57 6.17
C ALA A 27 5.60 -7.66 6.00
N ASN A 28 5.08 -7.03 4.95
CA ASN A 28 3.64 -6.98 4.72
C ASN A 28 3.11 -8.30 4.16
N PRO A 29 1.89 -8.71 4.56
CA PRO A 29 1.21 -9.83 3.91
C PRO A 29 0.74 -9.44 2.51
N ASP A 30 0.28 -10.42 1.74
CA ASP A 30 -0.51 -10.14 0.55
C ASP A 30 -1.90 -9.60 0.97
N PHE A 31 -2.02 -8.27 1.02
CA PHE A 31 -3.28 -7.61 1.38
C PHE A 31 -4.41 -7.92 0.40
N GLY A 32 -4.09 -8.19 -0.87
CA GLY A 32 -5.08 -8.57 -1.87
C GLY A 32 -5.65 -9.96 -1.60
N ALA A 33 -4.78 -10.91 -1.26
CA ALA A 33 -5.21 -12.24 -0.83
C ALA A 33 -6.06 -12.19 0.44
N LEU A 34 -5.67 -11.36 1.42
CA LEU A 34 -6.46 -11.16 2.64
C LEU A 34 -7.86 -10.60 2.32
N ALA A 35 -7.96 -9.54 1.51
CA ALA A 35 -9.25 -8.98 1.13
C ALA A 35 -10.16 -10.02 0.44
N ARG A 36 -9.61 -10.82 -0.48
CA ARG A 36 -10.37 -11.90 -1.14
C ARG A 36 -10.80 -12.99 -0.16
N ALA A 37 -9.96 -13.34 0.83
CA ALA A 37 -10.31 -14.33 1.85
C ALA A 37 -11.50 -13.91 2.72
N TYR A 38 -11.72 -12.61 2.88
CA TYR A 38 -12.89 -12.04 3.56
C TYR A 38 -14.09 -11.78 2.62
N GLY A 39 -14.04 -12.25 1.37
CA GLY A 39 -15.11 -12.07 0.38
C GLY A 39 -15.12 -10.72 -0.34
N GLY A 40 -14.05 -9.93 -0.19
CA GLY A 40 -13.87 -8.63 -0.83
C GLY A 40 -13.29 -8.72 -2.24
N HIS A 41 -13.44 -7.63 -2.97
CA HIS A 41 -12.69 -7.35 -4.19
C HIS A 41 -11.30 -6.77 -3.83
N ALA A 42 -10.29 -7.10 -4.64
CA ALA A 42 -8.94 -6.61 -4.40
C ALA A 42 -8.20 -6.30 -5.70
N GLU A 43 -7.63 -5.10 -5.75
CA GLU A 43 -6.75 -4.63 -6.82
C GLU A 43 -5.37 -4.31 -6.24
N THR A 44 -4.32 -4.56 -7.01
CA THR A 44 -2.97 -4.12 -6.66
C THR A 44 -2.46 -3.17 -7.74
N VAL A 45 -2.08 -1.97 -7.32
CA VAL A 45 -1.57 -0.91 -8.18
C VAL A 45 -0.08 -0.77 -7.93
N ARG A 46 0.73 -0.91 -8.98
CA ARG A 46 2.19 -0.76 -8.98
C ARG A 46 2.66 0.35 -9.91
N THR A 47 1.79 0.84 -10.80
CA THR A 47 2.10 1.94 -11.72
C THR A 47 0.96 2.96 -11.75
N ASP A 48 1.28 4.22 -12.08
CA ASP A 48 0.29 5.30 -12.12
C ASP A 48 -0.85 4.99 -13.11
N ALA A 49 -0.53 4.35 -14.25
CA ALA A 49 -1.50 3.97 -15.26
C ALA A 49 -2.53 2.94 -14.77
N GLU A 50 -2.20 2.15 -13.74
CA GLU A 50 -3.10 1.17 -13.15
C GLU A 50 -4.11 1.81 -12.18
N ALA A 51 -3.81 3.00 -11.64
CA ALA A 51 -4.58 3.60 -10.55
C ALA A 51 -6.04 3.89 -10.94
N GLY A 52 -6.26 4.60 -12.05
CA GLY A 52 -7.60 4.93 -12.54
C GLY A 52 -8.46 3.67 -12.78
N PRO A 53 -8.00 2.74 -13.65
CA PRO A 53 -8.73 1.50 -13.92
C PRO A 53 -8.98 0.63 -12.68
N ALA A 54 -8.05 0.57 -11.73
CA ALA A 54 -8.23 -0.18 -10.48
C ALA A 54 -9.33 0.43 -9.59
N VAL A 55 -9.37 1.76 -9.50
CA VAL A 55 -10.42 2.48 -8.76
C VAL A 55 -11.78 2.25 -9.42
N GLU A 56 -11.88 2.32 -10.75
CA GLU A 56 -13.13 2.06 -11.47
C GLU A 56 -13.69 0.65 -11.19
N ARG A 57 -12.84 -0.39 -11.31
CA ARG A 57 -13.25 -1.78 -10.99
C ARG A 57 -13.64 -1.95 -9.53
N SER A 58 -12.90 -1.30 -8.61
CA SER A 58 -13.19 -1.34 -7.19
C SER A 58 -14.52 -0.68 -6.84
N LEU A 59 -14.82 0.48 -7.42
CA LEU A 59 -16.10 1.17 -7.24
C LEU A 59 -17.27 0.36 -7.78
N LYS A 60 -17.09 -0.31 -8.92
CA LYS A 60 -18.09 -1.24 -9.46
C LYS A 60 -18.36 -2.39 -8.49
N ALA A 61 -17.32 -3.03 -7.95
CA ALA A 61 -17.47 -4.11 -6.97
C ALA A 61 -18.21 -3.63 -5.70
N VAL A 62 -17.96 -2.39 -5.26
CA VAL A 62 -18.69 -1.78 -4.14
C VAL A 62 -20.17 -1.57 -4.48
N ALA A 63 -20.49 -1.09 -5.67
CA ALA A 63 -21.87 -0.95 -6.12
C ALA A 63 -22.62 -2.29 -6.23
N GLU A 64 -21.90 -3.39 -6.48
CA GLU A 64 -22.42 -4.76 -6.51
C GLU A 64 -22.56 -5.41 -5.11
N GLY A 65 -22.20 -4.68 -4.05
CA GLY A 65 -22.48 -5.06 -2.66
C GLY A 65 -21.35 -5.78 -1.93
N THR A 66 -20.12 -5.79 -2.46
CA THR A 66 -18.93 -6.22 -1.71
C THR A 66 -18.08 -5.02 -1.25
N PHE A 67 -17.09 -5.23 -0.40
CA PHE A 67 -16.08 -4.21 -0.14
C PHE A 67 -14.91 -4.35 -1.12
N ALA A 68 -14.15 -3.29 -1.33
CA ALA A 68 -12.96 -3.32 -2.17
C ALA A 68 -11.71 -2.84 -1.41
N LEU A 69 -10.58 -3.49 -1.63
CA LEU A 69 -9.26 -3.07 -1.18
C LEU A 69 -8.39 -2.74 -2.39
N VAL A 70 -7.84 -1.52 -2.44
CA VAL A 70 -6.84 -1.12 -3.44
C VAL A 70 -5.48 -1.03 -2.77
N HIS A 71 -4.63 -2.02 -3.02
CA HIS A 71 -3.26 -2.06 -2.52
C HIS A 71 -2.34 -1.28 -3.46
N VAL A 72 -2.10 -0.02 -3.13
CA VAL A 72 -1.17 0.84 -3.87
C VAL A 72 0.25 0.65 -3.33
N VAL A 73 1.11 0.02 -4.11
CA VAL A 73 2.52 -0.17 -3.83
C VAL A 73 3.28 1.06 -4.30
N VAL A 74 4.09 1.64 -3.42
CA VAL A 74 4.88 2.85 -3.69
C VAL A 74 6.34 2.60 -3.35
N ASP A 75 7.24 3.34 -3.99
CA ASP A 75 8.66 3.25 -3.71
C ASP A 75 8.97 3.81 -2.31
N PRO A 76 9.64 3.05 -1.41
CA PRO A 76 10.10 3.54 -0.12
C PRO A 76 11.02 4.76 -0.17
N ALA A 77 11.71 4.99 -1.27
CA ALA A 77 12.58 6.16 -1.46
C ALA A 77 11.78 7.45 -1.69
N VAL A 78 10.53 7.34 -2.12
CA VAL A 78 9.63 8.49 -2.25
C VAL A 78 9.11 8.83 -0.86
N LEU A 79 9.87 9.68 -0.17
CA LEU A 79 9.47 10.28 1.09
C LEU A 79 8.42 11.36 0.77
N LEU A 80 7.18 11.13 1.22
CA LEU A 80 6.16 12.18 1.18
C LEU A 80 6.63 13.36 2.04
N PRO A 81 6.43 14.61 1.58
CA PRO A 81 6.88 15.82 2.27
C PRO A 81 6.30 15.97 3.67
#